data_AF-A0A2V9JTS6-F1
#
_entry.id   AF-A0A2V9JTS6-F1
#
_cell.length_a   1.000
_cell.length_b   1.000
_cell.length_c   1.000
_cell.angle_alpha   90.00
_cell.angle_beta   90.00
_cell.angle_gamma   90.00
#
_symmetry.space_group_name_H-M   'P 1'
#
loop_
_entity.id
_entity.type
_entity.pdbx_description
1 polymer ?
#
loop_
_entity_poly.entity_id
_entity_poly.type
_entity_poly.pdbx_seq_one_letter_code
_entity_poly.pdbx_strand_id
1 'polypeptide(L)'
;MSATVLIMLLAYMVSSVVPALALRAPAKAQESHPQAGSLLLDLLLVSFLQAGILSFIILRSKWAGRKLMGATILLFYGVTTVTTQLESIVFLPTKMPRGMIPALFLMGAVVAIVFAPSAVLILGGAKAKEQMPTSDTRLAMPASEWAWKLAVNVVVYEALYFGFGYFVAWQDPAVREYYGGTDPGSFLKQIA
;
A
#
# COMPACT_ATOMS: atom_id res chain seq x y z
N MET A 1 15.74 -4.96 18.57
CA MET A 1 15.29 -4.82 17.16
C MET A 1 16.09 -5.82 16.34
N SER A 2 15.47 -6.93 15.92
CA SER A 2 16.20 -8.07 15.35
C SER A 2 16.81 -7.71 13.98
N ALA A 3 18.03 -8.20 13.67
CA ALA A 3 18.74 -7.97 12.41
C ALA A 3 17.87 -8.20 11.16
N THR A 4 16.90 -9.12 11.27
CA THR A 4 15.89 -9.46 10.27
C THR A 4 15.04 -8.27 9.80
N VAL A 5 14.65 -7.37 10.71
CA VAL A 5 13.83 -6.18 10.38
C VAL A 5 14.65 -5.16 9.61
N LEU A 6 15.93 -5.00 9.96
CA LEU A 6 16.85 -4.11 9.26
C LEU A 6 17.11 -4.59 7.82
N ILE A 7 17.27 -5.90 7.63
CA ILE A 7 17.45 -6.50 6.29
C ILE A 7 16.18 -6.30 5.43
N MET A 8 14.98 -6.43 6.02
CA MET A 8 13.74 -6.14 5.30
C MET A 8 13.59 -4.67 4.92
N LEU A 9 13.98 -3.77 5.81
CA LEU A 9 13.98 -2.33 5.53
C LEU A 9 14.88 -2.03 4.33
N LEU A 10 16.11 -2.58 4.31
CA LEU A 10 17.04 -2.42 3.20
C LEU A 10 16.50 -3.07 1.91
N ALA A 11 15.90 -4.26 1.99
CA ALA A 11 15.32 -4.93 0.83
C ALA A 11 14.15 -4.12 0.21
N TYR A 12 13.31 -3.53 1.05
CA TYR A 12 12.23 -2.65 0.59
C TYR A 12 12.80 -1.42 -0.13
N MET A 13 13.74 -0.72 0.50
CA MET A 13 14.40 0.47 -0.06
C MET A 13 15.02 0.20 -1.43
N VAL A 14 15.77 -0.89 -1.56
CA VAL A 14 16.39 -1.27 -2.84
C VAL A 14 15.32 -1.59 -3.88
N SER A 15 14.29 -2.34 -3.49
CA SER A 15 13.21 -2.71 -4.41
C SER A 15 12.39 -1.50 -4.90
N SER A 16 12.21 -0.47 -4.07
CA SER A 16 11.43 0.73 -4.43
C SER A 16 12.21 1.73 -5.27
N VAL A 17 13.53 1.81 -5.09
CA VAL A 17 14.38 2.80 -5.78
C VAL A 17 14.73 2.36 -7.21
N VAL A 18 15.02 1.07 -7.43
CA VAL A 18 15.47 0.57 -8.75
C VAL A 18 14.46 0.84 -9.87
N PRO A 19 13.15 0.58 -9.71
CA PRO A 19 12.18 0.84 -10.76
C PRO A 19 11.91 2.34 -10.98
N ALA A 20 12.02 3.15 -9.92
CA ALA A 20 11.88 4.60 -10.00
C ALA A 20 13.01 5.25 -10.83
N LEU A 21 14.23 4.71 -10.75
CA LEU A 21 15.36 5.15 -11.57
C LEU A 21 15.24 4.71 -13.05
N ALA A 22 14.62 3.56 -13.32
CA ALA A 22 14.48 3.00 -14.66
C ALA A 22 13.48 3.77 -15.55
N LEU A 23 12.48 4.43 -14.95
CA LEU A 23 11.39 5.09 -15.67
C LEU A 23 11.61 6.58 -15.93
N ARG A 24 12.83 7.13 -15.75
CA ARG A 24 13.15 8.58 -15.78
C ARG A 24 12.31 9.36 -16.80
N ALA A 25 11.13 9.79 -16.36
CA ALA A 25 10.30 10.75 -17.05
C ALA A 25 10.99 12.10 -16.88
N PRO A 26 10.89 13.02 -17.84
CA PRO A 26 11.32 14.40 -17.62
C PRO A 26 10.40 14.97 -16.54
N ALA A 27 10.84 14.88 -15.28
CA ALA A 27 10.19 15.53 -14.17
C ALA A 27 10.26 17.03 -14.46
N LYS A 28 9.13 17.64 -14.83
CA LYS A 28 8.95 19.05 -14.51
C LYS A 28 9.08 19.11 -13.00
N ALA A 29 10.14 19.76 -12.54
CA ALA A 29 10.41 19.97 -11.14
C ALA A 29 9.17 20.62 -10.51
N GLN A 30 8.43 19.85 -9.72
CA GLN A 30 7.58 20.43 -8.71
C GLN A 30 8.58 21.01 -7.70
N GLU A 31 8.79 22.32 -7.75
CA GLU A 31 9.54 23.08 -6.75
C GLU A 31 8.77 23.11 -5.43
N SER A 32 8.59 21.96 -4.82
CA SER A 32 8.61 21.90 -3.36
C SER A 32 10.07 21.78 -2.99
N HIS A 33 10.55 22.58 -2.04
CA HIS A 33 11.82 22.35 -1.36
C HIS A 33 11.57 21.46 -0.13
N PRO A 34 11.49 20.12 -0.23
CA PRO A 34 11.79 19.30 0.91
C PRO A 34 13.28 19.46 1.22
N GLN A 35 13.58 19.88 2.43
CA GLN A 35 14.93 19.77 2.96
C GLN A 35 15.36 18.31 2.81
N ALA A 36 16.49 18.02 2.15
CA ALA A 36 16.87 16.63 1.82
C ALA A 36 16.86 15.67 3.03
N GLY A 37 17.01 16.20 4.25
CA GLY A 37 16.83 15.46 5.50
C GLY A 37 15.40 14.98 5.79
N SER A 38 14.35 15.72 5.39
CA SER A 38 12.96 15.30 5.60
C SER A 38 12.59 14.12 4.68
N LEU A 39 13.04 14.12 3.42
CA LEU A 39 12.78 13.01 2.49
C LEU A 39 13.39 11.69 2.96
N LEU A 40 14.61 11.73 3.48
CA LEU A 40 15.28 10.56 4.02
C LEU A 40 14.55 10.02 5.25
N LEU A 41 14.10 10.91 6.14
CA LEU A 41 13.32 10.54 7.33
C LEU A 41 11.96 9.94 6.95
N ASP A 42 11.22 10.55 6.03
CA ASP A 42 9.93 10.05 5.56
C ASP A 42 10.07 8.68 4.90
N LEU A 43 11.09 8.50 4.06
CA LEU A 43 11.36 7.23 3.42
C LEU A 43 11.75 6.15 4.44
N LEU A 44 12.58 6.48 5.42
CA LEU A 44 12.95 5.58 6.52
C LEU A 44 11.73 5.19 7.35
N LEU A 45 10.87 6.15 7.68
CA LEU A 45 9.66 5.93 8.46
C LEU A 45 8.70 5.01 7.72
N VAL A 46 8.40 5.30 6.45
CA VAL A 46 7.52 4.46 5.61
C VAL A 46 8.11 3.05 5.50
N SER A 47 9.40 2.93 5.25
CA SER A 47 10.06 1.61 5.13
C SER A 47 10.03 0.83 6.43
N PHE A 48 10.21 1.51 7.57
CA PHE A 48 10.12 0.91 8.89
C PHE A 48 8.70 0.42 9.19
N LEU A 49 7.68 1.24 8.93
CA LEU A 49 6.28 0.86 9.10
C LEU A 49 5.90 -0.32 8.19
N GLN A 50 6.28 -0.26 6.91
CA GLN A 50 6.04 -1.31 5.94
C GLN A 50 6.66 -2.64 6.39
N ALA A 51 7.93 -2.60 6.81
CA ALA A 51 8.65 -3.77 7.29
C ALA A 51 8.02 -4.33 8.57
N GLY A 52 7.61 -3.47 9.50
CA GLY A 52 6.93 -3.87 10.73
C GLY A 52 5.59 -4.55 10.49
N ILE A 53 4.73 -3.95 9.66
CA ILE A 53 3.41 -4.50 9.30
C ILE A 53 3.56 -5.88 8.63
N LEU A 54 4.42 -5.99 7.62
CA LEU A 54 4.64 -7.27 6.94
C LEU A 54 5.28 -8.31 7.87
N SER A 55 6.21 -7.89 8.73
CA SER A 55 6.81 -8.80 9.72
C SER A 55 5.76 -9.38 10.64
N PHE A 56 4.86 -8.53 11.15
CA PHE A 56 3.76 -8.97 12.00
C PHE A 56 2.85 -9.98 11.29
N ILE A 57 2.46 -9.70 10.04
CA ILE A 57 1.61 -10.60 9.24
C ILE A 57 2.30 -11.93 8.97
N ILE A 58 3.56 -11.92 8.54
CA ILE A 58 4.32 -13.12 8.18
C ILE A 58 4.58 -14.01 9.41
N LEU A 59 5.00 -13.44 10.53
CA LEU A 59 5.33 -14.19 11.74
C LEU A 59 4.08 -14.80 12.39
N ARG A 60 2.92 -14.10 12.34
CA ARG A 60 1.66 -14.64 12.85
C ARG A 60 0.89 -15.52 11.87
N SER A 61 1.24 -15.50 10.59
CA SER A 61 0.56 -16.33 9.59
C SER A 61 0.83 -17.81 9.85
N LYS A 62 -0.20 -18.66 9.75
CA LYS A 62 0.00 -20.12 9.79
C LYS A 62 0.52 -20.68 8.48
N TRP A 63 0.35 -19.94 7.38
CA TRP A 63 0.86 -20.37 6.08
C TRP A 63 2.38 -20.26 6.09
N ALA A 64 3.04 -21.15 5.35
CA ALA A 64 4.48 -21.19 5.22
C ALA A 64 4.85 -21.49 3.76
N GLY A 65 6.09 -21.17 3.40
CA GLY A 65 6.62 -21.39 2.05
C GLY A 65 5.80 -20.68 0.97
N ARG A 66 5.54 -21.39 -0.13
CA ARG A 66 4.97 -20.82 -1.36
C ARG A 66 3.56 -20.21 -1.17
N LYS A 67 2.72 -20.80 -0.32
CA LYS A 67 1.38 -20.26 -0.02
C LYS A 67 1.46 -18.90 0.68
N LEU A 68 2.40 -18.75 1.61
CA LEU A 68 2.63 -17.48 2.29
C LEU A 68 3.25 -16.44 1.35
N MET A 69 4.18 -16.83 0.48
CA MET A 69 4.75 -15.95 -0.54
C MET A 69 3.66 -15.37 -1.45
N GLY A 70 2.80 -16.22 -2.03
CA GLY A 70 1.71 -15.77 -2.90
C GLY A 70 0.73 -14.83 -2.18
N ALA A 71 0.35 -15.17 -0.95
CA ALA A 71 -0.53 -14.33 -0.15
C ALA A 71 0.11 -12.96 0.17
N THR A 72 1.41 -12.95 0.48
CA THR A 72 2.14 -11.72 0.80
C THR A 72 2.31 -10.83 -0.44
N ILE A 73 2.61 -11.42 -1.61
CA ILE A 73 2.65 -10.69 -2.89
C ILE A 73 1.31 -10.02 -3.15
N LEU A 74 0.21 -10.78 -3.06
CA LEU A 74 -1.13 -10.27 -3.37
C LEU A 74 -1.54 -9.16 -2.40
N LEU A 75 -1.28 -9.34 -1.10
CA LEU A 75 -1.58 -8.34 -0.07
C LEU A 75 -0.77 -7.07 -0.29
N PHE A 76 0.56 -7.20 -0.46
CA PHE A 76 1.44 -6.05 -0.65
C PHE A 76 1.12 -5.30 -1.95
N TYR A 77 0.98 -6.00 -3.07
CA TYR A 77 0.66 -5.39 -4.36
C TYR A 77 -0.72 -4.72 -4.36
N GLY A 78 -1.73 -5.41 -3.81
CA GLY A 78 -3.09 -4.88 -3.69
C GLY A 78 -3.12 -3.57 -2.92
N VAL A 79 -2.49 -3.53 -1.74
CA VAL A 79 -2.55 -2.38 -0.83
C VAL A 79 -1.65 -1.23 -1.26
N THR A 80 -0.51 -1.50 -1.90
CA THR A 80 0.44 -0.42 -2.27
C THR A 80 0.24 0.11 -3.67
N THR A 81 -0.14 -0.77 -4.60
CA THR A 81 -0.23 -0.43 -6.02
C THR A 81 -1.68 -0.31 -6.45
N VAL A 82 -2.49 -1.36 -6.27
CA VAL A 82 -3.84 -1.39 -6.84
C VAL A 82 -4.71 -0.27 -6.28
N THR A 83 -4.77 -0.11 -4.96
CA THR A 83 -5.51 0.98 -4.29
C THR A 83 -5.08 2.37 -4.79
N THR A 84 -3.78 2.67 -4.76
CA THR A 84 -3.22 3.96 -5.20
C THR A 84 -3.50 4.25 -6.69
N GLN A 85 -3.39 3.24 -7.54
CA GLN A 85 -3.62 3.41 -8.97
C GLN A 85 -5.11 3.49 -9.32
N LEU A 86 -6.01 2.85 -8.55
CA LEU A 86 -7.45 3.03 -8.70
C LEU A 86 -7.85 4.49 -8.47
N GLU A 87 -7.32 5.12 -7.42
CA GLU A 87 -7.54 6.55 -7.17
C GLU A 87 -7.02 7.41 -8.34
N SER A 88 -5.84 7.08 -8.86
CA SER A 88 -5.25 7.78 -10.00
C SER A 88 -6.12 7.70 -11.26
N ILE A 89 -6.74 6.54 -11.52
CA ILE A 89 -7.66 6.35 -12.65
C ILE A 89 -8.93 7.18 -12.46
N VAL A 90 -9.48 7.23 -11.25
CA VAL A 90 -10.74 7.92 -10.95
C VAL A 90 -10.55 9.44 -10.93
N PHE A 91 -9.50 9.94 -10.28
CA PHE A 91 -9.33 11.38 -10.02
C PHE A 91 -8.45 12.11 -11.03
N LEU A 92 -7.57 11.41 -11.75
CA LEU A 92 -6.62 12.03 -12.68
C LEU A 92 -6.67 11.49 -14.13
N PRO A 93 -7.83 11.06 -14.67
CA PRO A 93 -7.89 10.36 -15.96
C PRO A 93 -7.36 11.19 -17.14
N THR A 94 -7.48 12.51 -17.08
CA THR A 94 -7.05 13.44 -18.14
C THR A 94 -5.68 14.07 -17.90
N LYS A 95 -5.13 13.94 -16.68
CA LYS A 95 -3.85 14.57 -16.29
C LYS A 95 -2.66 13.63 -16.43
N MET A 96 -2.89 12.32 -16.57
CA MET A 96 -1.82 11.35 -16.71
C MET A 96 -1.47 11.07 -18.17
N PRO A 97 -0.18 11.05 -18.54
CA PRO A 97 0.26 10.60 -19.86
C PRO A 97 -0.24 9.19 -20.20
N ARG A 98 -0.56 8.96 -21.48
CA ARG A 98 -0.98 7.64 -21.96
C ARG A 98 0.11 6.61 -21.68
N GLY A 99 -0.26 5.49 -21.05
CA GLY A 99 0.66 4.41 -20.69
C GLY A 99 1.31 4.53 -19.30
N MET A 100 1.15 5.66 -18.59
CA MET A 100 1.73 5.83 -17.25
C MET A 100 1.09 4.89 -16.22
N ILE A 101 -0.24 4.76 -16.20
CA ILE A 101 -0.95 3.87 -15.27
C ILE A 101 -0.51 2.40 -15.44
N PRO A 102 -0.55 1.79 -16.65
CA PRO A 102 -0.02 0.44 -16.85
C PRO A 102 1.45 0.28 -16.42
N ALA A 103 2.29 1.29 -16.67
CA ALA A 103 3.69 1.26 -16.24
C ALA A 103 3.83 1.27 -14.72
N LEU A 104 3.00 2.04 -13.99
CA LEU A 104 2.98 2.06 -12.53
C LEU A 104 2.48 0.74 -11.93
N PHE A 105 1.46 0.12 -12.53
CA PHE A 105 1.05 -1.23 -12.16
C PHE A 105 2.17 -2.25 -12.36
N LEU A 106 2.85 -2.23 -13.51
CA LEU A 106 3.97 -3.12 -13.79
C LEU A 106 5.12 -2.89 -12.80
N MET A 107 5.42 -1.63 -12.49
CA MET A 107 6.43 -1.25 -11.51
C MET A 107 6.12 -1.84 -10.14
N GLY A 108 4.89 -1.61 -9.65
CA GLY A 108 4.43 -2.17 -8.38
C GLY A 108 4.46 -3.69 -8.35
N ALA A 109 4.15 -4.35 -9.48
CA ALA A 109 4.20 -5.79 -9.59
C ALA A 109 5.63 -6.32 -9.48
N VAL A 110 6.60 -5.67 -10.14
CA VAL A 110 8.02 -6.00 -10.03
C VAL A 110 8.49 -5.86 -8.58
N VAL A 111 8.16 -4.75 -7.92
CA VAL A 111 8.49 -4.55 -6.48
C VAL A 111 7.90 -5.67 -5.64
N ALA A 112 6.60 -5.97 -5.81
CA ALA A 112 5.92 -7.00 -5.04
C ALA A 112 6.53 -8.39 -5.22
N ILE A 113 6.84 -8.77 -6.46
CA ILE A 113 7.41 -10.09 -6.80
C ILE A 113 8.84 -10.24 -6.27
N VAL A 114 9.61 -9.16 -6.14
CA VAL A 114 10.97 -9.21 -5.59
C VAL A 114 10.94 -9.14 -4.06
N PHE A 115 10.21 -8.18 -3.51
CA PHE A 115 10.25 -7.86 -2.09
C PHE A 115 9.47 -8.85 -1.24
N ALA A 116 8.23 -9.21 -1.62
CA ALA A 116 7.40 -10.05 -0.77
C ALA A 116 7.96 -11.47 -0.59
N PRO A 117 8.50 -12.17 -1.62
CA PRO A 117 9.19 -13.44 -1.42
C PRO A 117 10.43 -13.31 -0.55
N SER A 118 11.24 -12.27 -0.77
CA SER A 118 12.43 -11.98 0.04
C SER A 118 12.07 -11.84 1.51
N ALA A 119 11.04 -11.06 1.84
CA ALA A 119 10.53 -10.90 3.19
C ALA A 119 10.09 -12.24 3.82
N VAL A 120 9.37 -13.07 3.06
CA VAL A 120 8.92 -14.39 3.54
C VAL A 120 10.08 -15.37 3.72
N LEU A 121 11.12 -15.33 2.90
CA LEU A 121 12.31 -16.16 3.08
C LEU A 121 13.10 -15.75 4.33
N ILE A 122 13.30 -14.45 4.51
CA ILE A 122 14.05 -13.87 5.62
C ILE A 122 13.34 -14.14 6.97
N LEU A 123 12.03 -13.89 7.05
CA LEU A 123 11.25 -14.08 8.28
C LEU A 123 10.71 -15.49 8.48
N GLY A 124 10.42 -16.20 7.39
CA GLY A 124 9.92 -17.58 7.45
C GLY A 124 10.97 -18.54 8.01
N GLY A 125 12.25 -18.29 7.73
CA GLY A 125 13.37 -18.99 8.37
C GLY A 125 13.45 -18.71 9.88
N ALA A 126 13.23 -17.47 10.32
CA ALA A 126 13.20 -17.10 11.74
C ALA A 126 12.02 -17.77 12.48
N LYS A 127 10.84 -17.78 11.85
CA LYS A 127 9.64 -18.47 12.36
C LYS A 127 9.86 -19.97 12.56
N ALA A 128 10.57 -20.64 11.65
CA ALA A 128 10.87 -22.07 11.79
C ALA A 128 11.80 -22.38 12.98
N LYS A 129 12.63 -21.41 13.39
CA LYS A 129 13.57 -21.53 14.50
C LYS A 129 12.95 -21.28 15.88
N GLU A 130 11.85 -20.52 15.93
CA GLU A 130 11.16 -20.11 17.16
C GLU A 130 9.88 -20.92 17.48
N GLN A 131 9.60 -22.01 16.75
CA GLN A 131 8.38 -22.81 16.94
C GLN A 131 8.34 -23.52 18.31
N MET A 132 7.91 -22.78 19.33
CA MET A 132 7.24 -23.31 20.51
C MET A 132 5.77 -23.62 20.17
N PRO A 133 5.16 -24.65 20.76
CA PRO A 133 3.78 -25.03 20.47
C PRO A 133 2.83 -23.93 20.98
N THR A 134 2.36 -23.07 20.09
CA THR A 134 1.37 -22.05 20.43
C THR A 134 -0.01 -22.67 20.40
N SER A 135 -0.72 -22.57 21.52
CA SER A 135 -2.10 -23.01 21.70
C SER A 135 -3.00 -22.34 20.65
N ASP A 136 -3.79 -23.15 19.97
CA ASP A 136 -4.58 -22.76 18.82
C ASP A 136 -5.77 -21.87 19.23
N THR A 137 -5.51 -20.58 19.43
CA THR A 137 -6.55 -19.60 19.82
C THR A 137 -7.23 -19.07 18.55
N ARG A 138 -7.93 -19.95 17.85
CA ARG A 138 -8.66 -19.61 16.63
C ARG A 138 -9.89 -18.77 16.94
N LEU A 139 -10.07 -17.66 16.21
CA LEU A 139 -11.42 -17.27 15.80
C LEU A 139 -11.85 -18.26 14.71
N ALA A 140 -12.54 -19.33 15.10
CA ALA A 140 -13.21 -20.21 14.16
C ALA A 140 -14.45 -19.48 13.63
N MET A 141 -14.28 -18.69 12.58
CA MET A 141 -15.35 -17.90 11.99
C MET A 141 -15.89 -18.58 10.73
N PRO A 142 -17.22 -18.76 10.60
CA PRO A 142 -17.83 -19.21 9.36
C PRO A 142 -17.46 -18.30 8.19
N ALA A 143 -17.31 -18.86 6.98
CA ALA A 143 -16.95 -18.08 5.79
C ALA A 143 -17.95 -16.94 5.50
N SER A 144 -19.22 -17.13 5.83
CA SER A 144 -20.26 -16.10 5.72
C SER A 144 -20.04 -14.93 6.68
N GLU A 145 -19.65 -15.20 7.93
CA GLU A 145 -19.37 -14.15 8.92
C GLU A 145 -18.08 -13.39 8.56
N TRP A 146 -17.07 -14.09 8.04
CA TRP A 146 -15.86 -13.45 7.50
C TRP A 146 -16.19 -12.55 6.31
N ALA A 147 -16.98 -13.04 5.35
CA ALA A 147 -17.36 -12.29 4.16
C ALA A 147 -18.21 -11.05 4.53
N TRP A 148 -19.15 -11.17 5.46
CA TRP A 148 -19.94 -10.04 5.94
C TRP A 148 -19.07 -9.00 6.64
N LYS A 149 -18.14 -9.40 7.53
CA LYS A 149 -17.22 -8.46 8.19
C LYS A 149 -16.30 -7.78 7.19
N LEU A 150 -15.86 -8.49 6.15
CA LEU A 150 -15.09 -7.90 5.06
C LEU A 150 -15.92 -6.86 4.29
N ALA A 151 -17.18 -7.20 3.96
CA ALA A 151 -18.09 -6.29 3.28
C ALA A 151 -18.36 -5.02 4.11
N VAL A 152 -18.63 -5.17 5.41
CA VAL A 152 -18.78 -4.04 6.33
C VAL A 152 -17.51 -3.19 6.36
N ASN A 153 -16.32 -3.79 6.40
CA ASN A 153 -15.07 -3.05 6.40
C ASN A 153 -14.87 -2.24 5.11
N VAL A 154 -15.18 -2.82 3.95
CA VAL A 154 -15.15 -2.11 2.66
C VAL A 154 -16.11 -0.92 2.68
N VAL A 155 -17.37 -1.14 3.09
CA VAL A 155 -18.38 -0.07 3.15
C VAL A 155 -17.97 1.04 4.10
N VAL A 156 -17.46 0.71 5.28
CA VAL A 156 -16.99 1.70 6.26
C VAL A 156 -15.78 2.48 5.74
N TYR A 157 -14.82 1.78 5.13
CA TYR A 157 -13.65 2.42 4.51
C TYR A 157 -14.07 3.43 3.44
N GLU A 158 -14.92 3.03 2.50
CA GLU A 158 -15.41 3.90 1.41
C GLU A 158 -16.23 5.08 1.97
N ALA A 159 -17.10 4.84 2.95
CA ALA A 159 -17.88 5.90 3.57
C ALA A 159 -17.00 6.94 4.28
N LEU A 160 -15.95 6.49 4.97
CA LEU A 160 -14.97 7.39 5.57
C LEU A 160 -14.15 8.13 4.51
N TYR A 161 -13.68 7.42 3.49
CA TYR A 161 -12.87 7.99 2.40
C TYR A 161 -13.64 9.09 1.66
N PHE A 162 -14.82 8.78 1.14
CA PHE A 162 -15.65 9.76 0.42
C PHE A 162 -16.21 10.83 1.36
N GLY A 163 -16.58 10.47 2.60
CA GLY A 163 -17.06 11.42 3.59
C GLY A 163 -16.01 12.50 3.89
N PHE A 164 -14.80 12.11 4.28
CA PHE A 164 -13.70 13.05 4.48
C PHE A 164 -13.30 13.75 3.18
N GLY A 165 -13.34 13.03 2.06
CA GLY A 165 -13.11 13.58 0.73
C GLY A 165 -14.02 14.77 0.43
N TYR A 166 -15.32 14.67 0.72
CA TYR A 166 -16.28 15.76 0.50
C TYR A 166 -16.23 16.85 1.57
N PHE A 167 -16.33 16.46 2.84
CA PHE A 167 -16.53 17.40 3.95
C PHE A 167 -15.26 18.14 4.36
N VAL A 168 -14.08 17.59 4.04
CA VAL A 168 -12.79 18.21 4.37
C VAL A 168 -12.05 18.63 3.11
N ALA A 169 -11.70 17.69 2.23
CA ALA A 169 -10.84 18.00 1.09
C ALA A 169 -11.55 18.84 0.01
N TRP A 170 -12.78 18.49 -0.37
CA TRP A 170 -13.53 19.17 -1.44
C TRP A 170 -14.10 20.53 -1.04
N GLN A 171 -13.99 20.92 0.23
CA GLN A 171 -14.33 22.25 0.70
C GLN A 171 -13.24 23.28 0.35
N ASP A 172 -12.00 22.83 0.15
CA ASP A 172 -10.88 23.68 -0.22
C ASP A 172 -10.96 24.08 -1.71
N PRO A 173 -11.02 25.39 -2.03
CA PRO A 173 -11.03 25.85 -3.41
C PRO A 173 -9.79 25.44 -4.21
N ALA A 174 -8.60 25.35 -3.59
CA ALA A 174 -7.37 24.96 -4.27
C ALA A 174 -7.42 23.49 -4.71
N VAL A 175 -8.01 22.61 -3.90
CA VAL A 175 -8.22 21.20 -4.25
C VAL A 175 -9.17 21.09 -5.44
N ARG A 176 -10.29 21.83 -5.43
CA ARG A 176 -11.25 21.85 -6.55
C ARG A 176 -10.62 22.34 -7.84
N GLU A 177 -9.84 23.41 -7.78
CA GLU A 177 -9.10 23.91 -8.94
C GLU A 177 -8.09 22.87 -9.47
N TYR A 178 -7.36 22.21 -8.56
CA TYR A 178 -6.42 21.17 -8.93
C TYR A 178 -7.09 19.98 -9.63
N TYR A 179 -8.26 19.53 -9.16
CA TYR A 179 -8.99 18.43 -9.80
C TYR A 179 -9.92 18.89 -10.94
N GLY A 180 -10.05 20.20 -11.20
CA GLY A 180 -10.94 20.76 -12.22
C GLY A 180 -12.43 20.62 -11.89
N GLY A 181 -12.75 20.50 -10.60
CA GLY A 181 -14.10 20.23 -10.11
C GLY A 181 -14.86 21.49 -9.68
N THR A 182 -16.20 21.41 -9.72
CA THR A 182 -17.10 22.38 -9.08
C THR A 182 -17.71 21.76 -7.82
N ASP A 183 -18.21 22.58 -6.89
CA ASP A 183 -18.91 22.05 -5.73
C ASP A 183 -20.32 21.57 -6.14
N PRO A 184 -20.63 20.26 -6.03
CA PRO A 184 -21.95 19.74 -6.38
C PRO A 184 -23.06 20.18 -5.41
N GLY A 185 -22.71 20.82 -4.28
CA GLY A 185 -23.63 21.41 -3.31
C GLY A 185 -24.27 20.40 -2.34
N SER A 186 -24.02 19.10 -2.49
CA SER A 186 -24.34 18.09 -1.48
C SER A 186 -23.54 16.80 -1.70
N PHE A 187 -23.25 16.07 -0.61
CA PHE A 187 -22.54 14.78 -0.65
C PHE A 187 -23.22 13.75 -1.56
N LEU A 188 -24.55 13.64 -1.49
CA LEU A 188 -25.33 12.68 -2.27
C LEU A 188 -25.18 12.89 -3.79
N LYS A 189 -24.97 14.14 -4.24
CA LYS A 189 -24.73 14.45 -5.65
C LYS A 189 -23.31 14.15 -6.10
N GLN A 190 -22.36 14.00 -5.18
CA GLN A 190 -20.99 13.64 -5.51
C GLN A 190 -20.80 12.13 -5.67
N ILE A 191 -21.61 11.34 -4.94
CA ILE A 191 -21.54 9.87 -4.96
C ILE A 191 -22.58 9.23 -5.90
N ALA A 192 -23.46 10.03 -6.52
CA ALA A 192 -24.47 9.59 -7.49
C ALA A 192 -23.94 9.70 -8.93
#